data_AF-A0A8T3WY09-F1
#
_entry.id   AF-A0A8T3WY09-F1
#
_cell.length_a   1.000
_cell.length_b   1.000
_cell.length_c   1.000
_cell.angle_alpha   90.00
_cell.angle_beta   90.00
_cell.angle_gamma   90.00
#
_symmetry.space_group_name_H-M   'P 1'
#
loop_
_entity.id
_entity.type
_entity.pdbx_description
1 polymer ?
#
loop_
_entity_poly.entity_id
_entity_poly.type
_entity_poly.pdbx_seq_one_letter_code
_entity_poly.pdbx_strand_id
1 'polypeptide(L)'
;MDAPLMEIRPNVKNAFLGSLKVIAIVASLVVFAYVFLDQMFGFKLFLDIFAEFGIHVTIGQFWFWFAVFLLFAVLLAALGNYASLHRQAYTIFPDKVVVQKSGFLSGAGKIVEVPFANITSVSLKSASFPASTSALLQVSGKEFDKVTLDFLDDGAMIVEKLESLVQQHKGRVFSQFGHEYRVGQIVGGL
;
A
#
# COMPACT_ATOMS: atom_id res chain seq x y z
N MET A 1 -1.71 20.62 -19.50
CA MET A 1 -1.27 19.73 -18.41
C MET A 1 -1.16 20.60 -17.17
N ASP A 2 -2.05 20.39 -16.21
CA ASP A 2 -2.01 21.18 -14.97
C ASP A 2 -0.75 20.85 -14.18
N ALA A 3 -0.09 21.88 -13.67
CA ALA A 3 1.11 21.71 -12.86
C ALA A 3 0.73 21.03 -11.52
N PRO A 4 1.50 20.04 -11.05
CA PRO A 4 1.26 19.42 -9.77
C PRO A 4 1.45 20.46 -8.65
N LEU A 5 0.52 20.49 -7.69
CA LEU A 5 0.60 21.37 -6.53
C LEU A 5 1.59 20.84 -5.49
N MET A 6 1.70 19.51 -5.38
CA MET A 6 2.56 18.85 -4.41
C MET A 6 2.84 17.40 -4.82
N GLU A 7 4.07 16.96 -4.64
CA GLU A 7 4.45 15.54 -4.68
C GLU A 7 4.80 15.09 -3.26
N ILE A 8 4.22 13.98 -2.82
CA ILE A 8 4.43 13.36 -1.51
C ILE A 8 4.99 11.97 -1.76
N ARG A 9 6.08 11.65 -1.08
CA ARG A 9 6.69 10.32 -1.12
C ARG A 9 6.52 9.62 0.22
N PRO A 10 6.31 8.30 0.24
CA PRO A 10 6.23 7.56 1.49
C PRO A 10 7.61 7.55 2.18
N ASN A 11 7.58 7.59 3.51
CA ASN A 11 8.73 7.31 4.34
C ASN A 11 9.11 5.83 4.22
N VAL A 12 10.07 5.58 3.34
CA VAL A 12 10.53 4.22 3.00
C VAL A 12 11.11 3.50 4.22
N LYS A 13 11.69 4.21 5.19
CA LYS A 13 12.23 3.59 6.42
C LYS A 13 11.10 2.98 7.25
N ASN A 14 10.06 3.77 7.54
CA ASN A 14 8.91 3.32 8.31
C ASN A 14 8.12 2.24 7.55
N ALA A 15 7.97 2.41 6.23
CA ALA A 15 7.33 1.41 5.38
C ALA A 15 8.07 0.07 5.36
N PHE A 16 9.40 0.11 5.27
CA PHE A 16 10.24 -1.07 5.28
C PHE A 16 10.20 -1.78 6.64
N LEU A 17 10.29 -1.05 7.75
CA LEU A 17 10.17 -1.61 9.10
C LEU A 17 8.80 -2.29 9.33
N GLY A 18 7.72 -1.67 8.86
CA GLY A 18 6.38 -2.27 8.92
C GLY A 18 6.29 -3.58 8.14
N SER A 19 6.92 -3.63 6.96
CA SER A 19 6.96 -4.84 6.14
C SER A 19 7.82 -5.96 6.72
N LEU A 20 8.92 -5.62 7.42
CA LEU A 20 9.78 -6.61 8.06
C LEU A 20 9.03 -7.43 9.10
N LYS A 21 8.11 -6.80 9.85
CA LYS A 21 7.22 -7.51 10.78
C LYS A 21 6.37 -8.56 10.05
N VAL A 22 5.77 -8.19 8.91
CA VAL A 22 4.95 -9.12 8.13
C VAL A 22 5.80 -10.27 7.59
N ILE A 23 6.98 -9.96 7.04
CA ILE A 23 7.93 -10.97 6.56
C ILE A 23 8.34 -11.92 7.69
N ALA A 24 8.64 -11.39 8.88
CA ALA A 24 8.99 -12.19 10.05
C ALA A 24 7.84 -13.11 10.52
N ILE A 25 6.60 -12.61 10.53
CA ILE A 25 5.41 -13.41 10.87
C ILE A 25 5.23 -14.54 9.85
N VAL A 26 5.31 -14.23 8.55
CA VAL A 26 5.18 -15.24 7.49
C VAL A 26 6.30 -16.28 7.57
N ALA A 27 7.55 -15.84 7.74
CA ALA A 27 8.68 -16.75 7.92
C ALA A 27 8.49 -17.67 9.14
N SER A 28 8.00 -17.13 10.26
CA SER A 28 7.72 -17.91 11.47
C SER A 28 6.61 -18.94 11.24
N LEU A 29 5.57 -18.58 10.50
CA LEU A 29 4.50 -19.50 10.11
C LEU A 29 5.00 -20.63 9.20
N VAL A 30 5.90 -20.32 8.26
CA VAL A 30 6.52 -21.34 7.39
C VAL A 30 7.35 -22.32 8.21
N VAL A 31 8.17 -21.82 9.13
CA VAL A 31 8.95 -22.67 10.04
C VAL A 31 8.02 -23.52 10.91
N PHE A 32 6.97 -22.92 11.49
CA PHE A 32 6.00 -23.64 12.32
C PHE A 32 5.28 -24.74 11.54
N ALA A 33 4.76 -24.43 10.35
CA ALA A 33 4.08 -25.41 9.49
C ALA A 33 5.03 -26.56 9.14
N TYR A 34 6.30 -26.24 8.86
CA TYR A 34 7.29 -27.26 8.55
C TYR A 34 7.58 -28.19 9.75
N VAL A 35 7.84 -27.62 10.93
CA VAL A 35 8.05 -28.41 12.17
C VAL A 35 6.81 -29.24 12.52
N PHE A 36 5.62 -28.69 12.34
CA PHE A 36 4.37 -29.39 12.58
C PHE A 36 4.20 -30.60 11.64
N LEU A 37 4.47 -30.43 10.34
CA LEU A 37 4.41 -31.52 9.36
C LEU A 37 5.44 -32.61 9.66
N ASP A 38 6.66 -32.23 10.07
CA ASP A 38 7.69 -33.17 10.49
C ASP A 38 7.22 -34.05 11.67
N GLN A 39 6.59 -33.46 12.69
CA GLN A 39 6.08 -34.22 13.83
C GLN A 39 4.89 -35.13 13.47
N MET A 40 4.04 -34.74 12.53
CA MET A 40 2.86 -35.54 12.16
C MET A 40 3.16 -36.69 11.20
N PHE A 41 4.01 -36.47 10.20
CA PHE A 41 4.24 -37.43 9.12
C PHE A 41 5.60 -38.11 9.18
N GLY A 42 6.52 -37.56 9.97
CA GLY A 42 7.90 -38.01 10.07
C GLY A 42 8.74 -37.61 8.87
N PHE A 43 9.88 -36.98 9.13
CA PHE A 43 10.87 -36.55 8.12
C PHE A 43 11.26 -37.60 7.08
N LYS A 44 11.18 -38.90 7.44
CA LYS A 44 11.56 -40.02 6.57
C LYS A 44 10.77 -40.04 5.27
N LEU A 45 9.47 -39.73 5.32
CA LEU A 45 8.60 -39.78 4.13
C LEU A 45 9.03 -38.74 3.06
N PHE A 46 9.62 -37.62 3.48
CA PHE A 46 10.19 -36.63 2.58
C PHE A 46 11.58 -37.03 2.07
N LEU A 47 12.42 -37.63 2.91
CA LEU A 47 13.75 -38.09 2.51
C LEU A 47 13.72 -39.30 1.56
N ASP A 48 12.72 -40.16 1.70
CA ASP A 48 12.56 -41.36 0.87
C ASP A 48 12.38 -41.00 -0.61
N ILE A 49 11.71 -39.87 -0.91
CA ILE A 49 11.59 -39.34 -2.28
C ILE A 49 12.98 -39.06 -2.87
N PHE A 50 13.90 -38.45 -2.11
CA PHE A 50 15.25 -38.14 -2.58
C PHE A 50 16.14 -39.38 -2.68
N ALA A 51 15.93 -40.36 -1.79
CA ALA A 51 16.61 -41.65 -1.83
C ALA A 51 16.30 -42.42 -3.13
N GLU A 52 15.05 -42.35 -3.62
CA GLU A 52 14.64 -42.96 -4.90
C GLU A 52 15.37 -42.36 -6.11
N PHE A 53 15.80 -41.09 -6.02
CA PHE A 53 16.63 -40.42 -7.04
C PHE A 53 18.14 -40.61 -6.82
N GLY A 54 18.56 -41.47 -5.88
CA GLY A 54 19.97 -41.72 -5.56
C GLY A 54 20.64 -40.57 -4.79
N ILE A 55 19.87 -39.64 -4.24
CA ILE A 55 20.39 -38.49 -3.48
C ILE A 55 20.29 -38.80 -1.99
N HIS A 56 21.43 -39.06 -1.35
CA HIS A 56 21.51 -39.23 0.10
C HIS A 56 21.55 -37.87 0.80
N VAL A 57 20.39 -37.37 1.22
CA VAL A 57 20.26 -36.16 2.03
C VAL A 57 20.18 -36.53 3.50
N THR A 58 21.15 -36.08 4.30
CA THR A 58 21.05 -36.21 5.77
C THR A 58 20.11 -35.15 6.34
N ILE A 59 19.49 -35.45 7.49
CA ILE A 59 18.60 -34.52 8.21
C ILE A 59 19.28 -33.16 8.46
N GLY A 60 20.55 -33.18 8.87
CA GLY A 60 21.33 -31.96 9.10
C GLY A 60 21.56 -31.13 7.84
N GLN A 61 21.86 -31.78 6.70
CA GLN A 61 22.01 -31.10 5.42
C GLN A 61 20.70 -30.48 4.96
N PHE A 62 19.57 -31.17 5.13
CA PHE A 62 18.28 -30.60 4.81
C PHE A 62 18.01 -29.33 5.61
N TRP A 63 18.16 -29.36 6.95
CA TRP A 63 17.89 -28.20 7.80
C TRP A 63 18.80 -27.02 7.46
N PHE A 64 20.06 -27.29 7.14
CA PHE A 64 20.98 -26.28 6.64
C PHE A 64 20.48 -25.64 5.34
N TRP A 65 20.13 -26.44 4.33
CA TRP A 65 19.63 -25.92 3.04
C TRP A 65 18.28 -25.22 3.17
N PHE A 66 17.39 -25.71 4.02
CA PHE A 66 16.13 -25.06 4.34
C PHE A 66 16.35 -23.69 4.96
N ALA A 67 17.26 -23.58 5.94
CA ALA A 67 17.61 -22.29 6.55
C ALA A 67 18.22 -21.33 5.53
N VAL A 68 19.14 -21.80 4.67
CA VAL A 68 19.74 -20.99 3.60
C VAL A 68 18.68 -20.51 2.61
N PHE A 69 17.79 -21.39 2.16
CA PHE A 69 16.72 -21.05 1.23
C PHE A 69 15.74 -20.04 1.85
N LEU A 70 15.37 -20.24 3.11
CA LEU A 70 14.47 -19.34 3.82
C LEU A 70 15.10 -17.96 4.02
N LEU A 71 16.39 -17.90 4.38
CA LEU A 71 17.12 -16.64 4.50
C LEU A 71 17.21 -15.92 3.15
N PHE A 72 17.48 -16.66 2.07
CA PHE A 72 17.53 -16.10 0.73
C PHE A 72 16.16 -15.58 0.26
N ALA A 73 15.08 -16.32 0.52
CA ALA A 73 13.71 -15.91 0.21
C ALA A 73 13.31 -14.65 0.98
N VAL A 74 13.65 -14.56 2.27
CA VAL A 74 13.44 -13.37 3.11
C VAL A 74 14.20 -12.17 2.55
N LEU A 75 15.45 -12.35 2.13
CA LEU A 75 16.28 -11.28 1.56
C LEU A 75 15.72 -10.78 0.22
N LEU A 76 15.30 -11.67 -0.66
CA LEU A 76 14.64 -11.30 -1.91
C LEU A 76 13.31 -10.56 -1.67
N ALA A 77 12.49 -11.03 -0.74
CA ALA A 77 11.25 -10.37 -0.36
C ALA A 77 11.50 -8.96 0.21
N ALA A 78 12.53 -8.81 1.05
CA ALA A 78 12.91 -7.53 1.61
C ALA A 78 13.41 -6.55 0.54
N LEU A 79 14.33 -6.96 -0.34
CA LEU A 79 14.84 -6.14 -1.44
C LEU A 79 13.72 -5.72 -2.40
N GLY A 80 12.86 -6.68 -2.75
CA GLY A 80 11.70 -6.46 -3.58
C GLY A 80 10.72 -5.45 -3.00
N ASN A 81 10.43 -5.57 -1.70
CA ASN A 81 9.57 -4.62 -1.02
C ASN A 81 10.21 -3.23 -0.93
N TYR A 82 11.51 -3.14 -0.65
CA TYR A 82 12.24 -1.87 -0.63
C TYR A 82 12.18 -1.16 -1.99
N ALA A 83 12.45 -1.88 -3.07
CA ALA A 83 12.36 -1.34 -4.43
C ALA A 83 10.93 -0.89 -4.77
N SER A 84 9.92 -1.64 -4.32
CA SER A 84 8.52 -1.29 -4.52
C SER A 84 8.14 0.02 -3.81
N LEU A 85 8.55 0.18 -2.55
CA LEU A 85 8.30 1.39 -1.76
C LEU A 85 8.97 2.63 -2.35
N HIS A 86 10.17 2.49 -2.92
CA HIS A 86 10.87 3.59 -3.59
C HIS A 86 10.17 4.09 -4.87
N ARG A 87 9.34 3.27 -5.50
CA ARG A 87 8.58 3.64 -6.70
C ARG A 87 7.21 4.25 -6.39
N GLN A 88 6.81 4.26 -5.12
CA GLN A 88 5.53 4.84 -4.73
C GLN A 88 5.62 6.37 -4.69
N ALA A 89 4.63 7.02 -5.29
CA ALA A 89 4.51 8.46 -5.29
C ALA A 89 3.04 8.86 -5.23
N TYR A 90 2.76 9.94 -4.52
CA TYR A 90 1.44 10.54 -4.43
C TYR A 90 1.54 11.97 -4.97
N THR A 91 0.82 12.28 -6.04
CA THR A 91 0.84 13.59 -6.68
C THR A 91 -0.52 14.25 -6.52
N ILE A 92 -0.52 15.47 -5.98
CA ILE A 92 -1.72 16.27 -5.77
C ILE A 92 -1.82 17.31 -6.88
N PHE A 93 -2.91 17.27 -7.63
CA PHE A 93 -3.30 18.26 -8.64
C PHE A 93 -4.42 19.17 -8.09
N PRO A 94 -4.74 20.27 -8.77
CA PRO A 94 -5.79 21.20 -8.33
C PRO A 94 -7.19 20.59 -8.21
N ASP A 95 -7.47 19.50 -8.92
CA ASP A 95 -8.78 18.86 -9.09
C ASP A 95 -8.80 17.38 -8.66
N LYS A 96 -7.64 16.74 -8.51
CA LYS A 96 -7.51 15.31 -8.23
C LYS A 96 -6.25 14.93 -7.45
N VAL A 97 -6.27 13.75 -6.84
CA VAL A 97 -5.09 13.09 -6.26
C VAL A 97 -4.75 11.88 -7.12
N VAL A 98 -3.50 11.80 -7.58
CA VAL A 98 -2.97 10.65 -8.30
C VAL A 98 -2.11 9.82 -7.35
N VAL A 99 -2.51 8.58 -7.14
CA VAL A 99 -1.87 7.63 -6.25
C VAL A 99 -1.18 6.56 -7.09
N GLN A 100 0.15 6.58 -7.13
CA GLN A 100 0.94 5.58 -7.82
C GLN A 100 1.40 4.52 -6.82
N LYS A 101 0.68 3.40 -6.77
CA LYS A 101 1.09 2.25 -5.94
C LYS A 101 1.89 1.27 -6.78
N SER A 102 3.14 1.07 -6.41
CA SER A 102 3.93 -0.06 -6.88
C SER A 102 3.56 -1.31 -6.06
N GLY A 103 3.26 -2.41 -6.74
CA GLY A 103 3.04 -3.72 -6.14
C GLY A 103 4.19 -4.66 -6.44
N PHE A 104 4.68 -5.38 -5.43
CA PHE A 104 5.83 -6.28 -5.56
C PHE A 104 5.62 -7.41 -6.58
N LEU A 105 4.38 -7.92 -6.73
CA LEU A 105 4.06 -9.03 -7.62
C LEU A 105 3.30 -8.63 -8.90
N SER A 106 2.75 -7.41 -8.96
CA SER A 106 1.81 -7.05 -10.03
C SER A 106 2.46 -6.42 -11.26
N GLY A 107 3.76 -6.07 -11.23
CA GLY A 107 4.55 -5.59 -12.38
C GLY A 107 4.13 -4.23 -12.94
N ALA A 108 2.83 -4.01 -13.13
CA ALA A 108 2.19 -2.74 -13.35
C ALA A 108 1.92 -2.06 -12.01
N GLY A 109 2.54 -0.91 -11.79
CA GLY A 109 2.10 0.00 -10.74
C GLY A 109 0.65 0.39 -11.00
N LYS A 110 -0.21 0.28 -9.99
CA LYS A 110 -1.59 0.76 -10.08
C LYS A 110 -1.57 2.26 -9.89
N ILE A 111 -1.86 2.99 -10.96
CA ILE A 111 -2.13 4.42 -10.90
C ILE A 111 -3.63 4.57 -10.64
N VAL A 112 -3.98 5.16 -9.51
CA VAL A 112 -5.36 5.47 -9.14
C VAL A 112 -5.52 6.97 -9.13
N GLU A 113 -6.42 7.48 -9.96
CA GLU A 113 -6.79 8.90 -9.94
C GLU A 113 -8.07 9.08 -9.14
N VAL A 114 -8.05 9.98 -8.16
CA VAL A 114 -9.18 10.27 -7.28
C VAL A 114 -9.53 11.74 -7.41
N PRO A 115 -10.59 12.09 -8.17
CA PRO A 115 -11.09 13.47 -8.23
C PRO A 115 -11.56 13.94 -6.86
N PHE A 116 -11.30 15.20 -6.50
CA PHE A 116 -11.75 15.78 -5.23
C PHE A 116 -13.28 15.77 -5.07
N ALA A 117 -14.00 15.85 -6.19
CA ALA A 117 -15.46 15.71 -6.22
C ALA A 117 -15.95 14.39 -5.62
N ASN A 118 -15.16 13.32 -5.74
CA ASN A 118 -15.54 12.00 -5.26
C ASN A 118 -15.07 11.75 -3.81
N ILE A 119 -14.32 12.66 -3.19
CA ILE A 119 -13.83 12.46 -1.82
C ILE A 119 -14.90 12.90 -0.82
N THR A 120 -15.41 11.93 -0.05
CA THR A 120 -16.44 12.18 0.97
C THR A 120 -15.81 12.64 2.27
N SER A 121 -14.75 11.98 2.72
CA SER A 121 -13.99 12.35 3.92
C SER A 121 -12.51 12.00 3.77
N VAL A 122 -11.69 12.72 4.53
CA VAL A 122 -10.26 12.44 4.72
C VAL A 122 -10.09 12.14 6.21
N SER A 123 -9.29 11.13 6.56
CA SER A 123 -8.97 10.87 7.96
C SER A 123 -7.54 10.39 8.15
N LEU A 124 -7.00 10.68 9.33
CA LEU A 124 -5.67 10.21 9.72
C LEU A 124 -5.77 8.81 10.31
N LYS A 125 -4.99 7.88 9.75
CA LYS A 125 -4.76 6.56 10.33
C LYS A 125 -3.34 6.51 10.87
N SER A 126 -3.20 6.39 12.18
CA SER A 126 -1.92 6.14 12.83
C SER A 126 -1.76 4.66 13.15
N ALA A 127 -0.58 4.11 12.86
CA ALA A 127 -0.18 2.78 13.31
C ALA A 127 0.85 2.91 14.43
N SER A 128 0.71 2.08 15.46
CA SER A 128 1.49 2.17 16.69
C SER A 128 2.95 1.68 16.54
N PHE A 129 3.24 0.86 15.52
CA PHE A 129 4.60 0.36 15.28
C PHE A 129 4.82 -0.14 13.85
N PRO A 130 5.84 0.36 13.12
CA PRO A 130 6.55 1.62 13.40
C PRO A 130 5.57 2.79 13.38
N ALA A 131 5.85 3.86 14.14
CA ALA A 131 5.04 5.07 14.17
C ALA A 131 4.94 5.62 12.74
N SER A 132 3.83 5.30 12.08
CA SER A 132 3.58 5.63 10.69
C SER A 132 2.19 6.22 10.61
N THR A 133 2.11 7.32 9.89
CA THR A 133 0.85 7.98 9.62
C THR A 133 0.42 7.67 8.19
N SER A 134 -0.88 7.61 7.95
CA SER A 134 -1.44 7.36 6.63
C SER A 134 -2.71 8.18 6.49
N ALA A 135 -2.93 8.75 5.32
CA ALA A 135 -4.18 9.46 5.02
C ALA A 135 -5.15 8.49 4.35
N LEU A 136 -6.34 8.34 4.92
CA LEU A 136 -7.44 7.57 4.35
C LEU A 136 -8.39 8.52 3.65
N LEU A 137 -8.56 8.34 2.34
CA LEU A 137 -9.56 9.00 1.52
C LEU A 137 -10.75 8.06 1.38
N GLN A 138 -11.91 8.45 1.91
CA GLN A 138 -13.16 7.79 1.57
C GLN A 138 -13.67 8.36 0.25
N VAL A 139 -13.98 7.49 -0.70
CA VAL A 139 -14.35 7.89 -2.05
C VAL A 139 -15.75 7.36 -2.35
N SER A 140 -16.63 8.23 -2.86
CA SER A 140 -17.93 7.84 -3.39
C SER A 140 -17.77 7.42 -4.84
N GLY A 141 -17.94 6.13 -5.15
CA GLY A 141 -17.86 5.61 -6.51
C GLY A 141 -17.83 4.09 -6.57
N LYS A 142 -18.12 3.51 -7.75
CA LYS A 142 -18.27 2.05 -7.94
C LYS A 142 -16.97 1.23 -7.92
N GLU A 143 -15.80 1.85 -8.06
CA GLU A 143 -14.52 1.10 -8.15
C GLU A 143 -13.76 0.98 -6.84
N PHE A 144 -13.79 1.99 -5.95
CA PHE A 144 -13.03 2.00 -4.70
C PHE A 144 -13.77 2.77 -3.61
N ASP A 145 -14.12 2.11 -2.50
CA ASP A 145 -14.72 2.78 -1.34
C ASP A 145 -13.69 3.59 -0.53
N LYS A 146 -12.41 3.18 -0.61
CA LYS A 146 -11.30 3.72 0.19
C LYS A 146 -9.99 3.73 -0.59
N VAL A 147 -9.27 4.85 -0.53
CA VAL A 147 -7.91 5.00 -1.05
C VAL A 147 -7.00 5.47 0.08
N THR A 148 -5.83 4.85 0.24
CA THR A 148 -4.86 5.22 1.28
C THR A 148 -3.59 5.80 0.69
N LEU A 149 -3.09 6.86 1.31
CA LEU A 149 -1.73 7.35 1.17
C LEU A 149 -0.95 6.84 2.38
N ASP A 150 -0.06 5.89 2.14
CA ASP A 150 0.58 5.09 3.19
C ASP A 150 1.94 5.72 3.58
N PHE A 151 2.32 5.56 4.85
CA PHE A 151 3.64 5.94 5.38
C PHE A 151 4.04 7.41 5.18
N LEU A 152 3.19 8.34 5.60
CA LEU A 152 3.47 9.77 5.55
C LEU A 152 4.36 10.21 6.73
N ASP A 153 5.26 11.17 6.49
CA ASP A 153 6.08 11.82 7.54
C ASP A 153 5.23 12.73 8.42
N ASP A 154 4.52 13.69 7.82
CA ASP A 154 3.62 14.62 8.51
C ASP A 154 2.16 14.38 8.11
N GLY A 155 1.64 13.19 8.44
CA GLY A 155 0.29 12.79 8.04
C GLY A 155 -0.80 13.76 8.50
N ALA A 156 -0.67 14.37 9.68
CA ALA A 156 -1.64 15.35 10.18
C ALA A 156 -1.71 16.61 9.29
N MET A 157 -0.55 17.19 8.96
CA MET A 157 -0.46 18.36 8.07
C MET A 157 -0.96 18.03 6.66
N ILE A 158 -0.64 16.83 6.15
CA ILE A 158 -1.07 16.39 4.83
C ILE A 158 -2.60 16.18 4.79
N VAL A 159 -3.18 15.59 5.83
CA VAL A 159 -4.64 15.43 5.97
C VAL A 159 -5.32 16.79 6.01
N GLU A 160 -4.86 17.72 6.85
CA GLU A 160 -5.42 19.07 6.95
C GLU A 160 -5.36 19.81 5.60
N LYS A 161 -4.23 19.70 4.88
CA LYS A 161 -4.09 20.30 3.55
C LYS A 161 -5.03 19.67 2.52
N LEU A 162 -5.18 18.34 2.53
CA LEU A 162 -6.10 17.62 1.65
C LEU A 162 -7.56 17.99 1.95
N GLU A 163 -7.94 18.09 3.22
CA GLU A 163 -9.27 18.55 3.63
C GLU A 163 -9.54 19.97 3.14
N SER A 164 -8.58 20.88 3.30
CA SER A 164 -8.69 22.26 2.80
C SER A 164 -8.90 22.29 1.28
N LEU A 165 -8.14 21.51 0.51
CA LEU A 165 -8.28 21.44 -0.95
C LEU A 165 -9.64 20.86 -1.38
N VAL A 166 -10.11 19.81 -0.72
CA VAL A 166 -11.44 19.22 -0.98
C VAL A 166 -12.55 20.22 -0.67
N GLN A 167 -12.46 20.96 0.45
CA GLN A 167 -13.43 21.99 0.82
C GLN A 167 -13.40 23.17 -0.15
N GLN A 168 -12.22 23.65 -0.55
CA GLN A 168 -12.08 24.71 -1.55
C GLN A 168 -12.71 24.28 -2.88
N HIS A 169 -12.50 23.04 -3.31
CA HIS A 169 -13.10 22.52 -4.53
C HIS A 169 -14.64 22.49 -4.43
N LYS A 170 -15.20 21.95 -3.35
CA LYS A 170 -16.65 21.95 -3.09
C LYS A 170 -17.23 23.37 -3.04
N GLY A 171 -16.51 24.32 -2.43
CA GLY A 171 -16.89 25.73 -2.38
C GLY A 171 -16.91 26.41 -3.75
N ARG A 172 -15.90 26.16 -4.61
CA ARG A 172 -15.89 26.67 -5.99
C ARG A 172 -17.07 26.15 -6.79
N VAL A 173 -17.32 24.83 -6.73
CA VAL A 173 -18.45 24.21 -7.43
C VAL A 173 -19.79 24.81 -6.95
N PHE A 174 -19.98 24.98 -5.64
CA PHE A 174 -21.19 25.61 -5.10
C PHE A 174 -21.35 27.07 -5.55
N SER A 175 -20.25 27.84 -5.57
CA SER A 175 -20.28 29.24 -6.05
C SER A 175 -20.63 29.36 -7.53
N GLN A 176 -20.20 28.40 -8.36
CA GLN A 176 -20.54 28.34 -9.79
C GLN A 176 -22.03 28.05 -9.99
N PHE A 177 -22.59 27.09 -9.25
CA PHE A 177 -24.03 26.83 -9.29
C PHE A 177 -24.87 28.02 -8.79
N GLY A 178 -24.43 28.72 -7.75
CA GLY A 178 -25.10 29.93 -7.26
C GLY A 178 -25.11 31.07 -8.28
N HIS A 179 -24.05 31.22 -9.06
CA HIS A 179 -23.98 32.18 -10.16
C HIS A 179 -24.88 31.77 -11.34
N GLU A 180 -24.88 30.50 -11.74
CA GLU A 180 -25.75 30.00 -12.81
C GLU A 180 -27.24 30.12 -12.47
N TYR A 181 -27.66 29.82 -11.24
CA TYR A 181 -29.05 30.00 -10.82
C TYR A 181 -29.49 31.47 -10.82
N ARG A 182 -28.61 32.38 -10.39
CA ARG A 182 -28.87 33.83 -10.45
C ARG A 182 -28.99 34.32 -11.90
N VAL A 183 -28.10 33.88 -12.79
CA VAL A 183 -28.14 34.28 -14.20
C VAL A 183 -29.36 33.67 -14.91
N GLY A 184 -29.71 32.42 -14.61
CA GLY A 184 -30.90 31.75 -15.15
C GLY A 184 -32.22 32.43 -14.76
N GLN A 185 -32.33 32.95 -13.53
CA GLN A 185 -33.50 33.76 -13.13
C GLN A 185 -33.56 35.13 -13.81
N ILE A 186 -32.42 35.74 -14.12
CA ILE A 186 -32.38 37.04 -14.81
C ILE A 186 -32.69 36.88 -16.30
N VAL A 187 -32.28 35.76 -16.93
CA VAL A 187 -32.46 35.52 -18.37
C VAL A 187 -33.80 34.83 -18.69
N GLY A 188 -34.33 34.00 -17.79
CA GLY A 188 -35.66 33.37 -17.94
C GLY A 188 -36.85 34.23 -17.51
N GLY A 189 -36.60 35.47 -17.06
CA GLY A 189 -37.60 36.44 -16.62
C GLY A 189 -37.80 37.63 -17.58
N LEU A 190 -37.24 37.56 -18.79
CA LEU A 190 -37.48 38.46 -19.93
C LEU A 190 -38.25 37.70 -21.02
#